data_AF-C7ZKA9-F1
#
_entry.id   AF-C7ZKA9-F1
#
_cell.length_a   1.000
_cell.length_b   1.000
_cell.length_c   1.000
_cell.angle_alpha   90.00
_cell.angle_beta   90.00
_cell.angle_gamma   90.00
#
_symmetry.space_group_name_H-M   'P 1'
#
loop_
_entity.id
_entity.type
_entity.pdbx_description
1 polymer ?
#
loop_
_entity_poly.entity_id
_entity_poly.type
_entity_poly.pdbx_seq_one_letter_code
_entity_poly.pdbx_strand_id
1 'polypeptide(L)'
;MTAITNKVFNQPGDSQTVNQTTFAPLQFAPIGCNVETKLGTAITDGRLQLGVWTAAWFCRMETFRPKGCPWVTIPLLYVVDHSWRISFACHRSDCIEILEEMDIGDTRSLVGIYQLTAVLRELATWISTTYREWIERVFLETR
;
A
#
# COMPACT_ATOMS: atom_id res chain seq x y z
N MET A 1 10.57 -13.94 -7.46
CA MET A 1 9.53 -13.79 -8.51
C MET A 1 8.69 -15.05 -8.68
N THR A 2 9.29 -16.23 -8.81
CA THR A 2 8.57 -17.49 -9.11
C THR A 2 7.42 -17.83 -8.17
N ALA A 3 7.54 -17.56 -6.86
CA ALA A 3 6.51 -17.92 -5.89
C ALA A 3 5.22 -17.08 -5.99
N ILE A 4 5.34 -15.76 -6.20
CA ILE A 4 4.20 -14.87 -6.43
C ILE A 4 3.49 -15.31 -7.72
N THR A 5 4.26 -15.49 -8.79
CA THR A 5 3.74 -15.95 -10.08
C THR A 5 2.96 -17.26 -9.96
N ASN A 6 3.49 -18.26 -9.25
CA ASN A 6 2.81 -19.53 -9.03
C ASN A 6 1.49 -19.38 -8.26
N LYS A 7 1.49 -18.66 -7.13
CA LYS A 7 0.25 -18.44 -6.35
C LYS A 7 -0.79 -17.64 -7.13
N VAL A 8 -0.36 -16.64 -7.90
CA VAL A 8 -1.23 -15.81 -8.74
C VAL A 8 -1.85 -16.63 -9.88
N PHE A 9 -1.08 -17.49 -10.56
CA PHE A 9 -1.63 -18.33 -11.63
C PHE A 9 -2.57 -19.44 -11.13
N ASN A 10 -2.49 -19.81 -9.86
CA ASN A 10 -3.44 -20.72 -9.22
C ASN A 10 -4.79 -20.05 -8.88
N GLN A 11 -4.96 -18.75 -9.14
CA GLN A 11 -6.23 -18.05 -8.97
C GLN A 11 -7.13 -18.21 -10.20
N PRO A 12 -8.45 -17.96 -10.06
CA PRO A 12 -9.35 -17.84 -11.21
C PRO A 12 -8.81 -16.85 -12.26
N GLY A 13 -9.10 -17.10 -13.54
CA GLY A 13 -8.49 -16.36 -14.66
C GLY A 13 -8.68 -14.84 -14.61
N ASP A 14 -9.83 -14.38 -14.12
CA ASP A 14 -10.16 -12.95 -13.93
C ASP A 14 -9.45 -12.31 -12.72
N SER A 15 -8.80 -13.13 -11.90
CA SER A 15 -8.20 -12.78 -10.62
C SER A 15 -6.72 -13.13 -10.60
N GLN A 16 -6.05 -13.28 -11.74
CA GLN A 16 -4.61 -13.59 -11.80
C GLN A 16 -3.73 -12.33 -11.65
N THR A 17 -3.89 -11.62 -10.54
CA THR A 17 -3.08 -10.45 -10.16
C THR A 17 -2.76 -10.48 -8.67
N VAL A 18 -1.56 -10.11 -8.24
CA VAL A 18 -1.22 -10.06 -6.81
C VAL A 18 -1.97 -8.94 -6.08
N ASN A 19 -2.42 -7.91 -6.81
CA ASN A 19 -3.10 -6.74 -6.28
C ASN A 19 -4.59 -6.75 -6.65
N GLN A 20 -5.33 -5.77 -6.12
CA GLN A 20 -6.74 -5.48 -6.38
C GLN A 20 -7.01 -4.84 -7.76
N THR A 21 -6.07 -4.93 -8.70
CA THR A 21 -6.16 -4.35 -10.04
C THR A 21 -5.63 -5.31 -11.10
N THR A 22 -6.27 -5.34 -12.27
CA THR A 22 -5.86 -6.14 -13.43
C THR A 22 -4.83 -5.43 -14.31
N PHE A 23 -4.29 -4.29 -13.87
CA PHE A 23 -3.25 -3.57 -14.58
C PHE A 23 -1.97 -4.42 -14.71
N ALA A 24 -1.67 -4.89 -15.93
CA ALA A 24 -0.66 -5.91 -16.19
C ALA A 24 0.74 -5.59 -15.61
N PRO A 25 1.25 -4.34 -15.63
CA PRO A 25 2.54 -4.02 -15.01
C PRO A 25 2.61 -4.29 -13.51
N LEU A 26 1.47 -4.34 -12.82
CA LEU A 26 1.37 -4.63 -11.38
C LEU A 26 0.93 -6.07 -11.08
N GLN A 27 0.75 -6.92 -12.09
CA GLN A 27 0.23 -8.28 -11.94
C GLN A 27 1.04 -9.11 -10.93
N PHE A 28 2.36 -8.93 -10.86
CA PHE A 28 3.25 -9.66 -9.96
C PHE A 28 4.06 -8.75 -9.04
N ALA A 29 3.69 -7.47 -8.94
CA ALA A 29 4.40 -6.46 -8.16
C ALA A 29 3.53 -6.01 -6.97
N PRO A 30 3.70 -6.59 -5.76
CA PRO A 30 2.84 -6.28 -4.62
C PRO A 30 2.94 -4.82 -4.20
N ILE A 31 1.80 -4.13 -4.10
CA ILE A 31 1.73 -2.72 -3.69
C ILE A 31 2.04 -2.59 -2.20
N GLY A 32 3.17 -1.95 -1.87
CA GLY A 32 3.59 -1.66 -0.48
C GLY A 32 3.23 -0.27 0.02
N CYS A 33 2.69 0.61 -0.84
CA CYS A 33 2.22 1.93 -0.47
C CYS A 33 1.15 2.36 -1.47
N ASN A 34 -0.01 2.79 -0.99
CA ASN A 34 -1.02 3.43 -1.85
C ASN A 34 -0.73 4.93 -1.93
N VAL A 35 -0.96 5.52 -3.10
CA VAL A 35 -0.75 6.96 -3.34
C VAL A 35 -1.98 7.50 -4.03
N GLU A 36 -2.61 8.52 -3.45
CA GLU A 36 -3.70 9.26 -4.06
C GLU A 36 -3.29 10.71 -4.24
N THR A 37 -3.50 11.24 -5.44
CA THR A 37 -3.14 12.61 -5.82
C THR A 37 -4.38 13.40 -6.23
N LYS A 38 -4.57 14.60 -5.68
CA LYS A 38 -5.68 15.50 -6.03
C LYS A 38 -5.19 16.91 -6.32
N LEU A 39 -5.98 17.61 -7.13
CA LEU A 39 -5.96 19.06 -7.21
C LEU A 39 -6.89 19.63 -6.13
N GLY A 40 -6.57 20.81 -5.59
CA GLY A 40 -7.19 21.39 -4.38
C GLY A 40 -8.72 21.47 -4.30
N THR A 41 -9.45 21.26 -5.39
CA THR A 41 -10.92 21.26 -5.43
C THR A 41 -11.58 19.90 -5.11
N ALA A 42 -10.82 18.80 -5.03
CA ALA A 42 -11.36 17.43 -4.94
C ALA A 42 -10.95 16.67 -3.65
N ILE A 43 -10.85 17.37 -2.52
CA ILE A 43 -10.22 16.84 -1.29
C ILE A 43 -11.02 15.69 -0.64
N THR A 44 -12.35 15.75 -0.63
CA THR A 44 -13.18 14.75 0.07
C THR A 44 -13.22 13.41 -0.65
N ASP A 45 -13.15 13.41 -1.99
CA ASP A 45 -13.20 12.20 -2.80
C ASP A 45 -11.92 11.36 -2.69
N GLY A 46 -10.77 12.01 -2.50
CA GLY A 46 -9.47 11.32 -2.46
C GLY A 46 -9.32 10.37 -1.28
N ARG A 47 -9.74 10.77 -0.08
CA ARG A 47 -9.65 9.92 1.12
C ARG A 47 -10.54 8.69 1.01
N LEU A 48 -11.76 8.85 0.47
CA LEU A 48 -12.67 7.73 0.24
C LEU A 48 -12.07 6.76 -0.78
N GLN A 49 -11.53 7.27 -1.88
CA GLN A 49 -10.87 6.44 -2.90
C GLN A 49 -9.68 5.68 -2.32
N LEU A 50 -8.82 6.34 -1.55
CA LEU A 50 -7.69 5.73 -0.87
C LEU A 50 -8.14 4.63 0.12
N GLY A 51 -9.24 4.87 0.83
CA GLY A 51 -9.86 3.88 1.71
C GLY A 51 -10.41 2.66 0.96
N VAL A 52 -11.12 2.86 -0.14
CA VAL A 52 -11.65 1.78 -0.99
C VAL A 52 -10.51 0.94 -1.58
N TRP A 53 -9.47 1.60 -2.12
CA TRP A 53 -8.29 0.91 -2.64
C TRP A 53 -7.57 0.10 -1.57
N THR A 54 -7.47 0.63 -0.36
CA THR A 54 -6.88 -0.04 0.79
C THR A 54 -7.70 -1.25 1.22
N ALA A 55 -9.02 -1.12 1.35
CA ALA A 55 -9.91 -2.22 1.70
C ALA A 55 -9.84 -3.35 0.66
N ALA A 56 -9.85 -3.01 -0.62
CA ALA A 56 -9.70 -3.97 -1.70
C ALA A 56 -8.34 -4.68 -1.68
N TRP A 57 -7.27 -3.96 -1.30
CA TRP A 57 -5.94 -4.57 -1.09
C TRP A 57 -5.97 -5.60 0.04
N PHE A 58 -6.57 -5.28 1.20
CA PHE A 58 -6.69 -6.23 2.32
C PHE A 58 -7.51 -7.47 1.92
N CYS A 59 -8.67 -7.28 1.28
CA CYS A 59 -9.46 -8.40 0.76
C CYS A 59 -8.67 -9.26 -0.21
N ARG A 60 -7.83 -8.65 -1.05
CA ARG A 60 -6.97 -9.39 -1.97
C ARG A 60 -5.87 -10.15 -1.24
N MET A 61 -5.21 -9.54 -0.28
CA MET A 61 -4.15 -10.21 0.47
C MET A 61 -4.67 -11.34 1.34
N GLU A 62 -5.93 -11.28 1.81
CA GLU A 62 -6.56 -12.38 2.54
C GLU A 62 -6.63 -13.67 1.71
N THR A 63 -6.67 -13.59 0.37
CA THR A 63 -6.65 -14.79 -0.49
C THR A 63 -5.30 -15.50 -0.51
N PHE A 64 -4.23 -14.80 -0.13
CA PHE A 64 -2.85 -15.31 -0.19
C PHE A 64 -2.21 -15.52 1.18
N ARG A 65 -2.60 -14.70 2.16
CA ARG A 65 -2.04 -14.66 3.51
C ARG A 65 -2.29 -15.99 4.24
N PRO A 66 -1.23 -16.68 4.70
CA PRO A 66 -1.41 -17.87 5.53
C PRO A 66 -2.14 -17.54 6.84
N LYS A 67 -2.96 -18.49 7.33
CA LYS A 67 -3.59 -18.37 8.65
C LYS A 67 -2.51 -18.19 9.72
N GLY A 68 -2.70 -17.20 10.60
CA GLY A 68 -1.74 -16.87 11.66
C GLY A 68 -0.58 -15.95 11.25
N CYS A 69 -0.40 -15.66 9.96
CA CYS A 69 0.53 -14.60 9.53
C CYS A 69 -0.05 -13.22 9.92
N PRO A 70 0.64 -12.40 10.75
CA PRO A 70 0.11 -11.13 11.19
C PRO A 70 -0.05 -10.17 10.01
N TRP A 71 -0.99 -9.23 10.12
CA TRP A 71 -1.16 -8.20 9.11
C TRP A 71 -0.02 -7.17 9.15
N VAL A 72 0.40 -6.72 7.97
CA VAL A 72 1.28 -5.56 7.83
C VAL A 72 0.45 -4.27 7.86
N THR A 73 1.00 -3.22 8.47
CA THR A 73 0.46 -1.87 8.37
C THR A 73 0.89 -1.26 7.04
N ILE A 74 -0.06 -0.78 6.23
CA ILE A 74 0.23 -0.21 4.92
C ILE A 74 0.23 1.32 4.99
N PRO A 75 1.33 1.99 4.58
CA PRO A 75 1.37 3.44 4.44
C PRO A 75 0.52 3.90 3.25
N LEU A 76 -0.15 5.03 3.45
CA LEU A 76 -1.02 5.66 2.46
C LEU A 76 -0.55 7.11 2.28
N LEU A 77 -0.13 7.47 1.08
CA LEU A 77 0.24 8.84 0.74
C LEU A 77 -0.95 9.57 0.15
N TYR A 78 -1.24 10.74 0.70
CA TYR A 78 -2.25 11.65 0.18
C TYR A 78 -1.60 12.97 -0.21
N VAL A 79 -1.64 13.28 -1.50
CA VAL A 79 -0.98 14.45 -2.07
C VAL A 79 -2.02 15.40 -2.65
N VAL A 80 -2.07 16.62 -2.13
CA VAL A 80 -2.95 17.66 -2.64
C VAL A 80 -2.10 18.86 -3.02
N ASP A 81 -2.07 19.15 -4.32
CA ASP A 81 -1.20 20.17 -4.93
C ASP A 81 0.26 20.00 -4.48
N HIS A 82 0.72 20.86 -3.58
CA HIS A 82 2.09 20.85 -3.05
C HIS A 82 2.23 20.15 -1.70
N SER A 83 1.13 19.82 -1.04
CA SER A 83 1.14 19.31 0.33
C SER A 83 1.06 17.80 0.35
N TRP A 84 1.97 17.16 1.09
CA TRP A 84 2.07 15.71 1.19
C TRP A 84 1.75 15.27 2.62
N ARG A 85 0.84 14.30 2.72
CA ARG A 85 0.45 13.67 3.98
C ARG A 85 0.61 12.17 3.90
N ILE A 86 0.88 11.56 5.05
CA ILE A 86 0.88 10.11 5.22
C ILE A 86 -0.14 9.71 6.26
N SER A 87 -0.87 8.63 6.01
CA SER A 87 -1.64 7.89 7.01
C SER A 87 -1.26 6.41 6.95
N PHE A 88 -1.76 5.62 7.89
CA PHE A 88 -1.41 4.21 8.01
C PHE A 88 -2.67 3.37 8.16
N ALA A 89 -2.84 2.40 7.26
CA ALA A 89 -3.91 1.41 7.36
C ALA A 89 -3.43 0.20 8.14
N CYS A 90 -4.16 -0.15 9.21
CA CYS A 90 -3.90 -1.33 10.01
C CYS A 90 -5.15 -2.20 10.09
N HIS A 91 -4.94 -3.51 10.14
CA HIS A 91 -6.03 -4.46 10.39
C HIS A 91 -6.13 -4.69 11.90
N ARG A 92 -7.29 -4.41 12.49
CA ARG A 92 -7.57 -4.64 13.92
C ARG A 92 -8.75 -5.60 14.06
N SER A 93 -8.47 -6.78 14.60
CA SER A 93 -9.45 -7.86 14.78
C SER A 93 -10.20 -8.16 13.48
N ASP A 94 -11.33 -7.50 13.24
CA ASP A 94 -12.25 -7.72 12.12
C ASP A 94 -12.46 -6.47 11.24
N CYS A 95 -11.75 -5.37 11.49
CA CYS A 95 -11.86 -4.15 10.70
C CYS A 95 -10.51 -3.59 10.24
N ILE A 96 -10.58 -2.75 9.21
CA ILE A 96 -9.44 -1.96 8.74
C ILE A 96 -9.62 -0.56 9.30
N GLU A 97 -8.62 -0.08 10.03
CA GLU A 97 -8.56 1.27 10.57
C GLU A 97 -7.48 2.06 9.84
N ILE A 98 -7.82 3.25 9.35
CA ILE A 98 -6.86 4.22 8.81
C ILE A 98 -6.58 5.23 9.91
N LEU A 99 -5.35 5.23 10.41
CA LEU A 99 -4.88 6.15 11.43
C LEU A 99 -4.80 7.58 10.89
N GLU A 100 -4.75 8.55 11.80
CA GLU A 100 -4.75 9.98 11.47
C GLU A 100 -3.62 10.37 10.51
N GLU A 101 -3.91 11.33 9.63
CA GLU A 101 -2.97 11.87 8.66
C GLU A 101 -1.93 12.79 9.33
N MET A 102 -0.68 12.63 8.93
CA MET A 102 0.45 13.48 9.34
C MET A 102 1.05 14.18 8.12
N ASP A 103 1.33 15.48 8.24
CA ASP A 103 2.07 16.23 7.20
C ASP A 103 3.53 15.77 7.16
N ILE A 104 4.04 15.45 5.97
CA ILE A 104 5.40 14.93 5.76
C ILE A 104 6.31 15.86 4.95
N GLY A 105 5.79 17.03 4.59
CA GLY A 105 6.50 18.05 3.83
C GLY A 105 5.66 18.63 2.69
N ASP A 106 6.28 19.55 1.95
CA ASP A 106 5.67 20.17 0.79
C ASP A 106 6.70 20.51 -0.29
N THR A 107 6.20 20.82 -1.49
CA THR A 107 7.02 21.27 -2.61
C THR A 107 7.05 22.80 -2.76
N ARG A 108 6.58 23.55 -1.74
CA ARG A 108 6.54 25.03 -1.74
C ARG A 108 7.83 25.65 -1.21
N SER A 109 8.61 24.91 -0.45
CA SER A 109 9.84 25.40 0.17
C SER A 109 10.97 24.39 0.08
N LEU A 110 12.22 24.87 0.10
CA LEU A 110 13.40 24.00 0.12
C LEU A 110 13.40 23.08 1.35
N VAL A 111 13.03 23.62 2.53
CA VAL A 111 12.90 22.83 3.77
C VAL A 111 11.83 21.75 3.63
N GLY A 112 10.66 22.09 3.07
CA GLY A 112 9.59 21.13 2.81
C GLY A 112 10.03 20.00 1.87
N ILE A 113 10.80 20.32 0.83
CA ILE A 113 11.34 19.33 -0.11
C ILE A 113 12.34 18.40 0.60
N TYR A 114 13.19 18.93 1.48
CA TYR A 114 14.12 18.10 2.26
C TYR A 114 13.39 17.17 3.23
N GLN A 115 12.34 17.66 3.92
CA GLN A 115 11.48 16.83 4.77
C GLN A 115 10.83 15.71 3.96
N LEU A 116 10.22 16.06 2.83
CA LEU A 116 9.57 15.09 1.95
C LEU A 116 10.57 14.04 1.44
N THR A 117 11.75 14.47 1.01
CA THR A 117 12.80 13.56 0.53
C THR A 117 13.27 12.61 1.64
N ALA A 118 13.42 13.10 2.86
CA ALA A 118 13.80 12.26 4.00
C ALA A 118 12.73 11.20 4.29
N VAL A 119 11.45 11.60 4.37
CA VAL A 119 10.35 10.67 4.64
C VAL A 119 10.19 9.64 3.53
N LEU A 120 10.27 10.04 2.26
CA LEU A 120 10.16 9.10 1.13
C LEU A 120 11.31 8.08 1.10
N ARG A 121 12.51 8.45 1.56
CA ARG A 121 13.64 7.51 1.72
C ARG A 121 13.38 6.50 2.82
N GLU A 122 12.89 6.96 3.97
CA GLU A 122 12.51 6.05 5.08
C GLU A 122 11.39 5.09 4.65
N LEU A 123 10.39 5.60 3.92
CA LEU A 123 9.33 4.78 3.35
C LEU A 123 9.87 3.74 2.36
N ALA A 124 10.79 4.11 1.48
CA ALA A 124 11.44 3.19 0.56
C ALA A 124 12.26 2.11 1.31
N THR A 125 12.96 2.49 2.37
CA THR A 125 13.67 1.55 3.25
C THR A 125 12.67 0.57 3.88
N TRP A 126 11.56 1.05 4.44
CA TRP A 126 10.53 0.21 5.03
C TRP A 126 9.91 -0.75 4.00
N ILE A 127 9.60 -0.28 2.78
CA ILE A 127 9.07 -1.11 1.69
C ILE A 127 10.05 -2.22 1.32
N SER A 128 11.34 -1.87 1.21
CA SER A 128 12.38 -2.80 0.78
C SER A 128 12.84 -3.77 1.87
N THR A 129 12.50 -3.52 3.14
CA THR A 129 12.85 -4.34 4.31
C THR A 129 11.60 -4.98 4.93
N THR A 130 10.90 -4.28 5.82
CA THR A 130 9.79 -4.78 6.63
C THR A 130 8.63 -5.32 5.77
N TYR A 131 8.20 -4.54 4.77
CA TYR A 131 7.12 -4.97 3.88
C TYR A 131 7.55 -6.15 2.99
N ARG A 132 8.78 -6.12 2.47
CA ARG A 132 9.35 -7.22 1.69
C ARG A 132 9.37 -8.51 2.50
N GLU A 133 9.89 -8.47 3.73
CA GLU A 133 9.91 -9.64 4.62
C GLU A 133 8.50 -10.19 4.84
N TRP A 134 7.50 -9.32 5.03
CA TRP A 134 6.11 -9.75 5.17
C TRP A 134 5.57 -10.42 3.89
N ILE A 135 5.79 -9.82 2.72
CA ILE A 135 5.41 -10.41 1.43
C ILE A 135 6.10 -11.77 1.22
N GLU A 136 7.37 -11.88 1.60
CA GLU A 136 8.12 -13.13 1.53
C GLU A 136 7.49 -14.20 2.43
N ARG A 137 7.05 -13.87 3.66
CA ARG A 137 6.29 -14.84 4.48
C ARG A 137 4.95 -15.21 3.84
N VAL A 138 4.25 -14.28 3.22
CA VAL A 138 2.98 -14.56 2.55
C VAL A 138 3.16 -15.49 1.35
N PHE A 139 4.22 -15.32 0.55
CA PHE A 139 4.36 -16.02 -0.73
C PHE A 139 5.42 -17.13 -0.76
N LEU A 140 6.44 -17.11 0.09
CA LEU A 140 7.55 -18.08 0.12
C LEU A 140 7.41 -19.15 1.21
N GLU A 141 6.82 -18.84 2.37
CA GLU A 141 6.63 -19.82 3.44
C GLU A 141 5.47 -20.76 3.07
N THR A 142 5.82 -21.86 2.41
CA THR A 142 4.91 -23.00 2.20
C THR A 142 5.11 -23.96 3.37
N ARG A 143 4.11 -24.10 4.24
CA ARG A 143 3.90 -25.33 5.02
C ARG A 143 2.68 -26.02 4.46
#